data_AF-A0A3C1RV13-F1
#
_entry.id   AF-A0A3C1RV13-F1
#
_cell.length_a   1.000
_cell.length_b   1.000
_cell.length_c   1.000
_cell.angle_alpha   90.00
_cell.angle_beta   90.00
_cell.angle_gamma   90.00
#
_symmetry.space_group_name_H-M   'P 1'
#
loop_
_entity.id
_entity.type
_entity.pdbx_description
1 polymer ?
#
loop_
_entity_poly.entity_id
_entity_poly.type
_entity_poly.pdbx_seq_one_letter_code
_entity_poly.pdbx_strand_id
1 'polypeptide(L)' 'FSVGQNILNSLKQITAIFFNALVSKTEPKIWQKKDAEGNIIWHTYDPVSGYQARFDTEQEVRIWLEERYNL' A
#
# COMPACT_ATOMS: atom_id res chain seq x y z
N PHE A 1 -27.47 -8.26 13.05
CA PHE A 1 -26.21 -7.48 13.09
C PHE A 1 -25.12 -8.26 12.36
N SER A 2 -24.98 -8.05 11.06
CA SER A 2 -23.92 -8.67 10.24
C SER A 2 -22.96 -7.59 9.78
N VAL A 3 -22.00 -7.23 10.64
CA VAL A 3 -20.94 -6.26 10.34
C VAL A 3 -19.59 -6.98 10.13
N GLY A 4 -19.47 -8.25 10.54
CA GLY A 4 -18.20 -9.00 10.56
C GLY A 4 -17.82 -9.77 9.29
N GLN A 5 -18.68 -9.85 8.27
CA GLN A 5 -18.43 -10.70 7.08
C GLN A 5 -18.00 -9.90 5.83
N ASN A 6 -18.23 -8.58 5.80
CA ASN A 6 -17.92 -7.75 4.62
C ASN A 6 -16.46 -7.27 4.56
N ILE A 7 -15.73 -7.28 5.67
CA ILE A 7 -14.35 -6.76 5.72
C ILE A 7 -13.34 -7.78 5.18
N LEU A 8 -13.59 -9.09 5.37
CA LEU A 8 -12.64 -10.15 5.00
C LEU A 8 -12.62 -10.48 3.50
N ASN A 9 -13.71 -10.18 2.77
CA ASN A 9 -13.79 -10.46 1.34
C ASN A 9 -13.29 -9.31 0.46
N SER A 10 -13.20 -8.08 0.97
CA SER A 10 -12.61 -6.94 0.25
C SER A 10 -11.07 -6.97 0.25
N LEU A 11 -10.46 -7.56 1.28
CA LEU A 11 -8.99 -7.64 1.40
C LEU A 11 -8.35 -8.56 0.36
N LYS A 12 -9.07 -9.57 -0.16
CA LYS A 12 -8.51 -10.54 -1.11
C LYS A 12 -8.48 -10.07 -2.56
N GLN A 13 -9.25 -9.03 -2.91
CA GLN A 13 -9.32 -8.56 -4.30
C GLN A 13 -8.36 -7.41 -4.58
N ILE A 14 -8.05 -6.59 -3.56
CA ILE A 14 -7.12 -5.47 -3.72
C ILE A 14 -5.66 -5.95 -3.72
N THR A 15 -5.34 -7.08 -3.07
CA THR A 15 -3.97 -7.64 -3.06
C THR A 15 -3.41 -7.96 -4.44
N ALA A 16 -4.25 -8.26 -5.44
CA ALA A 16 -3.79 -8.65 -6.77
C ALA A 16 -3.20 -7.49 -7.59
N ILE A 17 -3.52 -6.23 -7.26
CA ILE A 17 -2.99 -5.06 -7.98
C ILE A 17 -1.65 -4.60 -7.38
N PHE A 18 -1.42 -4.80 -6.08
CA PHE A 18 -0.30 -4.17 -5.37
C PHE A 18 0.98 -5.02 -5.26
N PHE A 19 0.92 -6.33 -5.51
CA PHE A 19 2.10 -7.21 -5.46
C PHE A 19 2.86 -7.35 -6.80
N ASN A 20 2.35 -6.81 -7.90
CA ASN A 20 2.94 -6.97 -9.23
C ASN A 20 4.00 -5.91 -9.61
N ALA A 21 4.37 -5.00 -8.70
CA ALA A 21 5.41 -3.99 -8.94
C ALA A 21 6.86 -4.54 -8.83
N LEU A 22 7.09 -5.78 -9.27
CA LEU A 22 8.37 -6.48 -9.10
C LEU A 22 9.22 -6.60 -10.37
N VAL A 23 8.85 -5.95 -11.47
CA VAL A 23 9.56 -6.17 -12.76
C VAL A 23 10.28 -4.93 -13.30
N SER A 24 9.93 -3.70 -12.88
CA SER A 24 10.60 -2.49 -13.35
C SER A 24 11.48 -1.81 -12.28
N LYS A 25 12.67 -1.33 -12.67
CA LYS A 25 13.59 -0.58 -11.78
C LYS A 25 13.04 0.78 -11.33
N THR A 26 11.98 1.29 -11.96
CA THR A 26 11.42 2.63 -11.72
C THR A 26 10.09 2.61 -10.96
N GLU A 27 9.52 1.43 -10.72
CA GLU A 27 8.25 1.29 -10.02
C GLU A 27 8.43 1.48 -8.51
N PRO A 28 7.53 2.24 -7.86
CA PRO A 28 7.54 2.38 -6.42
C PRO A 28 7.29 1.03 -5.75
N LYS A 29 8.09 0.72 -4.73
CA LYS A 29 7.94 -0.47 -3.90
C LYS A 29 7.06 -0.14 -2.71
N ILE A 30 6.07 -0.99 -2.44
CA ILE A 30 5.14 -0.83 -1.34
C ILE A 30 5.08 -2.15 -0.57
N TRP A 31 5.20 -2.10 0.75
CA TRP A 31 5.06 -3.28 1.60
C TRP A 31 4.45 -2.91 2.95
N GLN A 32 3.95 -3.94 3.64
CA GLN A 32 3.36 -3.79 4.97
C GLN A 32 4.27 -4.35 6.05
N LYS A 33 4.25 -3.73 7.22
CA LYS A 33 4.84 -4.24 8.46
C LYS A 33 3.82 -4.11 9.58
N LYS A 34 3.92 -4.98 10.59
CA LYS A 34 3.24 -4.76 11.85
C LYS A 34 4.13 -3.97 12.79
N ASP A 35 3.58 -2.96 13.45
CA ASP A 35 4.27 -2.28 14.55
C ASP A 35 4.21 -3.11 15.84
N ALA A 36 4.76 -2.56 16.93
CA ALA A 36 4.80 -3.21 18.24
C ALA A 36 3.40 -3.43 18.85
N GLU A 37 2.41 -2.65 18.44
CA GLU A 37 1.02 -2.73 18.91
C GLU A 37 0.18 -3.66 18.01
N GLY A 38 0.76 -4.15 16.91
CA GLY A 38 0.12 -5.04 15.96
C GLY A 38 -0.62 -4.32 14.83
N ASN A 39 -0.52 -2.98 14.75
CA ASN A 39 -1.14 -2.20 13.68
C ASN A 39 -0.40 -2.43 12.37
N ILE A 40 -1.14 -2.42 11.26
CA ILE A 40 -0.56 -2.53 9.92
C ILE A 40 -0.07 -1.16 9.49
N ILE A 41 1.22 -1.11 9.17
CA ILE A 41 1.92 0.07 8.70
C ILE A 41 2.36 -0.16 7.27
N TRP A 42 2.03 0.80 6.40
CA TRP A 42 2.44 0.79 5.01
C TRP A 42 3.74 1.54 4.85
N HIS A 43 4.66 0.94 4.12
CA HIS A 43 5.93 1.53 3.75
C HIS A 43 5.98 1.67 2.23
N THR A 44 6.48 2.80 1.77
CA THR A 44 6.72 3.06 0.35
C THR A 44 8.16 3.46 0.11
N TYR A 45 8.66 3.12 -1.08
CA TYR A 45 9.96 3.53 -1.58
C TYR A 45 9.88 3.80 -3.07
N ASP A 46 10.17 5.02 -3.47
CA ASP A 46 10.33 5.40 -4.86
C ASP A 46 11.81 5.29 -5.28
N PRO A 47 12.17 4.35 -6.17
CA PRO A 47 13.55 4.22 -6.65
C PRO A 47 14.02 5.37 -7.55
N VAL A 48 13.12 6.17 -8.11
CA VAL A 48 13.46 7.28 -9.02
C VAL A 48 13.92 8.51 -8.25
N SER A 49 13.18 8.92 -7.22
CA SER A 49 13.56 10.05 -6.36
C SER A 49 14.36 9.64 -5.12
N GLY A 50 14.38 8.35 -4.77
CA GLY A 50 14.88 7.87 -3.48
C GLY A 50 13.94 8.17 -2.30
N TYR A 51 12.75 8.71 -2.55
CA TYR A 51 11.79 9.05 -1.52
C TYR A 51 11.24 7.80 -0.81
N GLN A 52 11.07 7.89 0.50
CA GLN A 52 10.43 6.87 1.30
C GLN A 52 9.40 7.49 2.24
N ALA A 53 8.28 6.80 2.45
CA ALA A 53 7.24 7.24 3.37
C ALA A 53 6.62 6.08 4.14
N ARG A 54 5.95 6.44 5.23
CA ARG A 54 5.14 5.57 6.06
C ARG A 54 3.72 6.10 6.07
N PHE A 55 2.75 5.21 5.93
CA PHE A 55 1.33 5.54 5.99
C PHE A 55 0.59 4.56 6.91
N ASP A 56 -0.47 5.04 7.55
CA ASP A 56 -1.28 4.22 8.46
C ASP A 56 -2.47 3.59 7.72
N THR A 57 -2.83 4.12 6.54
CA THR A 57 -3.95 3.61 5.72
C THR A 57 -3.56 3.39 4.26
N GLU A 58 -4.29 2.49 3.59
CA GLU A 58 -4.17 2.27 2.15
C GLU A 58 -4.55 3.52 1.34
N GLN A 59 -5.51 4.31 1.85
CA GLN A 59 -5.97 5.51 1.17
C GLN A 59 -4.85 6.54 1.03
N GLU A 60 -4.02 6.72 2.05
CA GLU A 60 -2.86 7.60 1.98
C GLU A 60 -1.81 7.09 0.98
N VAL A 61 -1.58 5.78 0.91
CA VAL A 61 -0.71 5.16 -0.10
C VAL A 61 -1.22 5.45 -1.52
N ARG A 62 -2.55 5.40 -1.72
CA ARG A 62 -3.16 5.73 -3.02
C ARG A 62 -2.95 7.19 -3.40
N ILE A 63 -3.21 8.12 -2.47
CA ILE A 63 -3.01 9.55 -2.71
C ILE A 63 -1.56 9.82 -3.12
N TRP A 64 -0.61 9.21 -2.42
CA TRP A 64 0.81 9.32 -2.77
C TRP A 64 1.13 8.78 -4.18
N LEU A 65 0.51 7.67 -4.59
CA LEU A 65 0.66 7.14 -5.96
C LEU A 65 0.05 8.10 -7.00
N GLU A 66 -1.13 8.65 -6.73
CA GLU A 66 -1.80 9.61 -7.59
C GLU A 66 -0.94 10.86 -7.79
N GLU A 67 -0.39 11.42 -6.71
CA GLU A 67 0.56 12.54 -6.76
C GLU A 67 1.82 12.18 -7.56
N ARG A 68 2.39 11.00 -7.34
CA ARG A 68 3.58 10.54 -8.06
C ARG A 68 3.37 10.44 -9.57
N TYR A 69 2.22 9.91 -9.99
CA TYR A 69 1.91 9.69 -11.39
C TYR A 69 1.17 10.88 -12.05
N ASN A 70 0.92 11.95 -11.29
CA ASN A 70 0.10 13.09 -11.69
C ASN A 70 -1.27 12.66 -12.25
N LEU A 71 -1.94 11.72 -11.56
CA LEU A 71 -3.24 11.18 -11.93
C LEU A 71 -4.40 12.01 -11.37
#